data_AF-A0A967BHN0-F1
#
_entry.id   AF-A0A967BHN0-F1
#
_cell.length_a   1.000
_cell.length_b   1.000
_cell.length_c   1.000
_cell.angle_alpha   90.00
_cell.angle_beta   90.00
_cell.angle_gamma   90.00
#
_symmetry.space_group_name_H-M   'P 1'
#
loop_
_entity.id
_entity.type
_entity.pdbx_description
1 polymer ?
#
loop_
_entity_poly.entity_id
_entity_poly.type
_entity_poly.pdbx_seq_one_letter_code
_entity_poly.pdbx_strand_id
1 'polypeptide(L)'
;MCQSACPERAIETVDGSVRVDPSKCNGCMLCVAACPTETLQSPRGDFLQVLEELSESNEPVLGCSSQESARGHGRVECLGQLGMEHWIALRVFVRGTLIVNATACSSCPRRAALEPVRQEVESVARLQLGEGAADLRMMEDPRGVEYRPTVGDRRWLFRSLERRIARRLSDSLDRRPTTESAGAVKTCPERTRFLAAALERLPSDWRDAAKRACLPRIRLTETCNDCGRCASICPTGALAKKIQGGERSLATTPTRCNACGICVSFCSRNGIEVEPGRIQQDEERLGIQTR
;
A
#
# COMPACT_ATOMS: atom_id res chain seq x y z
N MET A 1 -5.45 -13.95 6.98
CA MET A 1 -4.49 -12.85 6.72
C MET A 1 -4.42 -11.86 7.88
N CYS A 2 -5.50 -11.19 8.28
CA CYS A 2 -5.47 -10.28 9.45
C CYS A 2 -5.29 -11.02 10.79
N GLN A 3 -5.98 -12.15 11.01
CA GLN A 3 -5.81 -13.00 12.20
C GLN A 3 -4.37 -13.49 12.37
N SER A 4 -3.79 -14.03 11.30
CA SER A 4 -2.41 -14.51 11.26
C SER A 4 -1.38 -13.39 11.46
N ALA A 5 -1.74 -12.14 11.13
CA ALA A 5 -0.87 -10.97 11.31
C ALA A 5 -0.98 -10.35 12.71
N CYS A 6 -1.94 -10.77 13.54
CA CYS A 6 -2.17 -10.18 14.86
C CYS A 6 -1.33 -10.89 15.94
N PRO A 7 -0.27 -10.26 16.48
CA PRO A 7 0.58 -10.90 17.49
C PRO A 7 -0.17 -11.14 18.81
N GLU A 8 -1.13 -10.27 19.13
CA GLU A 8 -1.94 -10.36 20.36
C GLU A 8 -3.11 -11.35 20.25
N ARG A 9 -3.31 -11.98 19.08
CA ARG A 9 -4.44 -12.86 18.79
C ARG A 9 -5.79 -12.21 19.14
N ALA A 10 -5.90 -10.91 18.88
CA ALA A 10 -7.08 -10.10 19.19
C ALA A 10 -8.15 -10.15 18.08
N ILE A 11 -7.97 -10.94 17.02
CA ILE A 11 -8.87 -10.96 15.86
C ILE A 11 -9.52 -12.34 15.74
N GLU A 12 -10.84 -12.34 15.68
CA GLU A 12 -11.66 -13.55 15.57
C GLU A 12 -12.66 -13.42 14.40
N THR A 13 -13.08 -14.54 13.83
CA THR A 13 -14.15 -14.57 12.83
C THR A 13 -15.37 -15.18 13.50
N VAL A 14 -16.45 -14.40 13.58
CA VAL A 14 -17.73 -14.84 14.13
C VAL A 14 -18.80 -14.58 13.07
N ASP A 15 -19.50 -15.63 12.65
CA ASP A 15 -20.55 -15.57 11.62
C ASP A 15 -20.09 -14.91 10.31
N GLY A 16 -18.88 -15.24 9.87
CA GLY A 16 -18.26 -14.64 8.66
C GLY A 16 -17.82 -13.18 8.81
N SER A 17 -17.99 -12.59 10.00
CA SER A 17 -17.59 -11.21 10.31
C SER A 17 -16.29 -11.21 11.11
N VAL A 18 -15.38 -10.29 10.79
CA VAL A 18 -14.14 -10.08 11.55
C VAL A 18 -14.44 -9.20 12.76
N ARG A 19 -14.08 -9.67 13.96
CA ARG A 19 -14.19 -8.92 15.23
C ARG A 19 -12.82 -8.73 15.86
N VAL A 20 -12.60 -7.56 16.45
CA VAL A 20 -11.38 -7.22 17.19
C VAL A 20 -11.74 -7.15 18.68
N ASP A 21 -11.05 -7.94 19.50
CA ASP A 21 -11.16 -7.91 20.95
C ASP A 21 -10.34 -6.72 21.51
N PRO A 22 -11.00 -5.66 22.02
CA PRO A 22 -10.31 -4.48 22.49
C PRO A 22 -9.50 -4.72 23.76
N SER A 23 -9.77 -5.80 24.51
CA SER A 23 -9.02 -6.14 25.72
C SER A 23 -7.64 -6.73 25.41
N LYS A 24 -7.47 -7.33 24.22
CA LYS A 24 -6.21 -7.90 23.74
C LYS A 24 -5.47 -6.97 22.78
N CYS A 25 -6.19 -6.15 22.02
CA CYS A 25 -5.59 -5.30 20.99
C CYS A 25 -4.72 -4.18 21.59
N ASN A 26 -3.43 -4.17 21.26
CA ASN A 26 -2.52 -3.08 21.65
C ASN A 26 -2.43 -1.92 20.65
N GLY A 27 -3.15 -2.00 19.52
CA GLY A 27 -3.16 -0.96 18.48
C GLY A 27 -1.90 -0.93 17.60
N CYS A 28 -1.21 -2.05 17.41
CA CYS A 28 -0.03 -2.14 16.52
C CYS A 28 -0.35 -1.97 15.01
N MET A 29 -1.61 -2.07 14.61
CA MET A 29 -2.11 -1.88 13.24
C MET A 29 -1.56 -2.82 12.16
N LEU A 30 -0.80 -3.86 12.50
CA LEU A 30 -0.33 -4.87 11.52
C LEU A 30 -1.47 -5.50 10.72
N CYS A 31 -2.64 -5.67 11.33
CA CYS A 31 -3.83 -6.18 10.66
C CYS A 31 -4.39 -5.24 9.59
N VAL A 32 -4.21 -3.92 9.74
CA VAL A 32 -4.57 -2.89 8.74
C VAL A 32 -3.65 -3.03 7.53
N ALA A 33 -2.33 -3.09 7.75
CA ALA A 33 -1.36 -3.33 6.69
C ALA A 33 -1.56 -4.69 5.99
N ALA A 34 -2.02 -5.70 6.72
CA ALA A 34 -2.33 -7.02 6.18
C ALA A 34 -3.74 -7.12 5.56
N CYS A 35 -4.56 -6.07 5.52
CA CYS A 35 -5.89 -6.13 4.93
C CYS A 35 -5.87 -5.61 3.46
N PRO A 36 -5.97 -6.48 2.44
CA PRO A 36 -5.94 -6.05 1.04
C PRO A 36 -7.19 -5.28 0.62
N THR A 37 -8.28 -5.43 1.37
CA THR A 37 -9.58 -4.79 1.09
C THR A 37 -9.83 -3.55 1.95
N GLU A 38 -8.89 -3.18 2.83
CA GLU A 38 -9.02 -2.05 3.77
C GLU A 38 -10.30 -2.10 4.61
N THR A 39 -10.77 -3.31 4.91
CA THR A 39 -11.91 -3.54 5.81
C THR A 39 -11.56 -3.12 7.23
N LEU A 40 -10.31 -3.32 7.65
CA LEU A 40 -9.76 -2.77 8.88
C LEU A 40 -9.04 -1.46 8.56
N GLN A 41 -9.39 -0.40 9.29
CA GLN A 41 -8.85 0.95 9.08
C GLN A 41 -8.28 1.49 10.39
N SER A 42 -7.26 2.34 10.28
CA SER A 42 -6.76 3.10 11.42
C SER A 42 -7.73 4.25 11.74
N PRO A 43 -8.04 4.52 13.02
CA PRO A 43 -8.83 5.69 13.41
C PRO A 43 -8.08 7.01 13.19
N ARG A 44 -6.77 6.98 12.93
CA ARG A 44 -5.94 8.15 12.64
C ARG A 44 -5.12 7.94 11.37
N GLY A 45 -5.08 9.00 10.55
CA GLY A 45 -4.17 9.14 9.43
C GLY A 45 -4.86 8.89 8.09
N ASP A 46 -5.34 9.98 7.49
CA ASP A 46 -5.44 10.06 6.04
C ASP A 46 -4.01 9.96 5.50
N PHE A 47 -3.70 8.89 4.75
CA PHE A 47 -2.34 8.69 4.25
C PHE A 47 -1.91 9.81 3.31
N LEU A 48 -2.86 10.45 2.62
CA LEU A 48 -2.59 11.63 1.80
C LEU A 48 -2.05 12.79 2.64
N GLN A 49 -2.63 13.02 3.82
CA GLN A 49 -2.15 14.04 4.75
C GLN A 49 -0.72 13.73 5.22
N VAL A 50 -0.44 12.47 5.56
CA VAL A 50 0.92 12.05 5.96
C VAL A 50 1.93 12.29 4.84
N LEU A 51 1.58 11.95 3.59
CA LEU A 51 2.42 12.24 2.42
C LEU A 51 2.68 13.74 2.24
N GLU A 52 1.65 14.56 2.42
CA GLU A 52 1.76 16.02 2.32
C GLU A 52 2.71 16.59 3.37
N GLU A 53 2.52 16.23 4.64
CA GLU A 53 3.35 16.67 5.76
C GLU A 53 4.83 16.28 5.56
N LEU A 54 5.10 15.08 5.04
CA LEU A 54 6.47 14.63 4.75
C LEU A 54 7.08 15.38 3.56
N SER A 55 6.27 15.73 2.55
CA SER A 55 6.78 16.40 1.35
C SER A 55 7.24 17.84 1.56
N GLU A 56 6.96 18.42 2.73
CA GLU A 56 7.39 19.78 3.09
C GLU A 56 8.86 19.84 3.55
N SER A 57 9.49 18.69 3.84
CA SER A 57 10.89 18.60 4.28
C SER A 57 11.77 17.89 3.26
N ASN A 58 13.03 18.31 3.16
CA ASN A 58 14.07 17.59 2.39
C ASN A 58 14.70 16.43 3.17
N GLU A 59 14.55 16.44 4.50
CA GLU A 59 14.89 15.34 5.41
C GLU A 59 13.62 14.96 6.20
N PRO A 60 12.66 14.29 5.53
CA PRO A 60 11.40 13.96 6.14
C PRO A 60 11.56 12.87 7.18
N VAL A 61 10.78 12.98 8.25
CA VAL A 61 10.79 12.05 9.38
C VAL A 61 9.37 11.55 9.55
N LEU A 62 9.15 10.26 9.37
CA LEU A 62 7.89 9.59 9.65
C LEU A 62 7.95 8.98 11.05
N GLY A 63 6.98 9.32 11.88
CA GLY A 63 6.89 8.85 13.26
C GLY A 63 5.55 8.23 13.61
N CYS A 64 5.46 7.68 14.82
CA CYS A 64 4.17 7.25 15.38
C CYS A 64 3.55 8.34 16.27
N SER A 65 2.25 8.24 16.51
CA SER A 65 1.49 9.20 17.31
C SER A 65 1.46 8.83 18.81
N SER A 66 1.92 7.63 19.17
CA SER A 66 1.79 7.09 20.52
C SER A 66 3.02 7.29 21.40
N GLN A 67 4.16 7.71 20.82
CA GLN A 67 5.42 7.89 21.55
C GLN A 67 6.00 9.27 21.22
N GLU A 68 6.23 10.08 22.25
CA GLU A 68 6.72 11.46 22.09
C GLU A 68 8.11 11.51 21.43
N SER A 69 9.01 10.61 21.84
CA SER A 69 10.37 10.49 21.29
C SER A 69 10.40 9.95 19.85
N ALA A 70 9.32 9.31 19.38
CA ALA A 70 9.23 8.78 18.02
C ALA A 70 8.41 9.69 17.09
N ARG A 71 8.32 10.99 17.37
CA ARG A 71 7.63 11.97 16.53
C ARG A 71 8.39 12.27 15.23
N GLY A 72 7.67 12.82 14.27
CA GLY A 72 8.18 13.23 12.97
C GLY A 72 7.27 14.27 12.32
N HIS A 73 7.64 14.68 11.11
CA HIS A 73 6.86 15.58 10.27
C HIS A 73 5.50 14.96 9.93
N GLY A 74 5.51 13.73 9.38
CA GLY A 74 4.30 12.93 9.16
C GLY A 74 4.10 11.93 10.29
N ARG A 75 2.85 11.70 10.69
CA ARG A 75 2.53 10.80 11.82
C ARG A 75 1.44 9.79 11.48
N VAL A 76 1.66 8.58 11.93
CA VAL A 76 0.72 7.45 11.85
C VAL A 76 0.37 6.96 13.25
N GLU A 77 -0.67 6.13 13.40
CA GLU A 77 -0.99 5.57 14.73
C GLU A 77 0.12 4.60 15.18
N CYS A 78 0.52 3.71 14.29
CA CYS A 78 1.70 2.88 14.42
C CYS A 78 2.34 2.71 13.04
N LEU A 79 3.67 2.59 12.96
CA LEU A 79 4.34 2.24 11.70
C LEU A 79 3.82 0.93 11.11
N GLY A 80 3.31 0.02 11.96
CA GLY A 80 2.68 -1.23 11.55
C GLY A 80 1.39 -1.06 10.73
N GLN A 81 0.83 0.15 10.61
CA GLN A 81 -0.32 0.39 9.73
C GLN A 81 0.07 0.45 8.24
N LEU A 82 1.36 0.66 7.93
CA LEU A 82 1.84 0.87 6.57
C LEU A 82 2.32 -0.45 5.95
N GLY A 83 1.63 -0.89 4.89
CA GLY A 83 2.09 -1.96 4.00
C GLY A 83 2.95 -1.47 2.84
N MET A 84 3.48 -2.42 2.05
CA MET A 84 4.31 -2.22 0.85
C MET A 84 3.91 -1.02 -0.01
N GLU A 85 2.62 -0.91 -0.33
CA GLU A 85 2.07 0.12 -1.20
C GLU A 85 2.29 1.53 -0.67
N HIS A 86 2.14 1.70 0.64
CA HIS A 86 2.38 2.97 1.32
C HIS A 86 3.87 3.30 1.33
N TRP A 87 4.74 2.32 1.60
CA TRP A 87 6.19 2.52 1.58
C TRP A 87 6.72 2.87 0.19
N ILE A 88 6.23 2.21 -0.86
CA ILE A 88 6.55 2.56 -2.26
C ILE A 88 6.05 3.96 -2.58
N ALA A 89 4.81 4.31 -2.20
CA ALA A 89 4.27 5.64 -2.42
C ALA A 89 5.12 6.70 -1.70
N LEU A 90 5.48 6.50 -0.43
CA LEU A 90 6.36 7.38 0.31
C LEU A 90 7.67 7.63 -0.43
N ARG A 91 8.34 6.58 -0.93
CA ARG A 91 9.58 6.73 -1.70
C ARG A 91 9.40 7.54 -2.98
N VAL A 92 8.28 7.40 -3.68
CA VAL A 92 8.08 8.09 -4.97
C VAL A 92 7.63 9.54 -4.81
N PHE A 93 6.84 9.82 -3.77
CA PHE A 93 6.23 11.14 -3.58
C PHE A 93 7.04 12.07 -2.69
N VAL A 94 7.92 11.53 -1.86
CA VAL A 94 8.81 12.27 -0.97
C VAL A 94 10.21 12.35 -1.59
N ARG A 95 11.01 13.33 -1.18
CA ARG A 95 12.36 13.57 -1.71
C ARG A 95 13.43 13.30 -0.65
N GLY A 96 14.65 13.07 -1.11
CA GLY A 96 15.82 12.92 -0.24
C GLY A 96 15.81 11.58 0.48
N THR A 97 16.06 11.62 1.79
CA THR A 97 16.09 10.42 2.63
C THR A 97 14.95 10.48 3.64
N LEU A 98 13.96 9.60 3.51
CA LEU A 98 12.89 9.46 4.48
C LEU A 98 13.38 8.66 5.68
N ILE A 99 13.46 9.33 6.82
CA ILE A 99 13.78 8.72 8.11
C ILE A 99 12.50 8.10 8.69
N VAL A 100 12.55 6.81 8.99
CA VAL A 100 11.50 6.09 9.71
C VAL A 100 11.92 6.04 11.19
N ASN A 101 11.29 6.88 12.01
CA ASN A 101 11.62 7.03 13.42
C ASN A 101 11.01 5.89 14.25
N ALA A 102 11.83 4.89 14.54
CA ALA A 102 11.49 3.70 15.34
C ALA A 102 12.19 3.70 16.72
N THR A 103 12.69 4.86 17.14
CA THR A 103 13.57 5.00 18.32
C THR A 103 12.92 4.61 19.65
N ALA A 104 11.59 4.63 19.72
CA ALA A 104 10.82 4.19 20.88
C ALA A 104 10.26 2.76 20.76
N CYS A 105 10.44 2.09 19.62
CA CYS A 105 9.72 0.84 19.32
C CYS A 105 10.19 -0.34 20.17
N SER A 106 11.47 -0.42 20.55
CA SER A 106 12.04 -1.54 21.32
C SER A 106 11.38 -1.72 22.69
N SER A 107 11.03 -0.61 23.36
CA SER A 107 10.36 -0.59 24.67
C SER A 107 8.85 -0.32 24.59
N CYS A 108 8.28 -0.19 23.39
CA CYS A 108 6.87 0.14 23.19
C CYS A 108 5.94 -1.03 23.58
N PRO A 109 4.73 -0.78 24.12
CA PRO A 109 3.70 -1.81 24.27
C PRO A 109 3.33 -2.54 22.96
N ARG A 110 3.59 -1.90 21.81
CA ARG A 110 3.38 -2.42 20.45
C ARG A 110 4.63 -3.01 19.81
N ARG A 111 5.68 -3.32 20.60
CA ARG A 111 7.01 -3.75 20.08
C ARG A 111 6.98 -4.95 19.13
N ALA A 112 5.96 -5.81 19.20
CA ALA A 112 5.77 -6.91 18.25
C ALA A 112 5.61 -6.42 16.79
N ALA A 113 5.26 -5.14 16.57
CA ALA A 113 5.22 -4.52 15.25
C ALA A 113 6.59 -4.21 14.66
N LEU A 114 7.62 -4.07 15.50
CA LEU A 114 8.94 -3.57 15.09
C LEU A 114 9.57 -4.48 14.02
N GLU A 115 9.60 -5.79 14.26
CA GLU A 115 10.22 -6.74 13.33
C GLU A 115 9.50 -6.82 11.97
N PRO A 116 8.16 -7.00 11.90
CA PRO A 116 7.45 -6.94 10.62
C PRO A 116 7.64 -5.62 9.86
N VAL A 117 7.63 -4.49 10.57
CA VAL A 117 7.87 -3.17 9.95
C VAL A 117 9.29 -3.07 9.39
N ARG A 118 10.30 -3.53 10.15
CA ARG A 118 11.69 -3.53 9.70
C ARG A 118 11.86 -4.33 8.42
N GLN A 119 11.34 -5.57 8.39
CA GLN A 119 11.41 -6.43 7.21
C GLN A 119 10.75 -5.79 5.98
N GLU A 120 9.59 -5.17 6.17
CA GLU A 120 8.88 -4.48 5.09
C GLU A 120 9.67 -3.28 4.57
N VAL A 121 10.17 -2.42 5.47
CA VAL A 121 10.97 -1.23 5.13
C VAL A 121 12.25 -1.65 4.39
N GLU A 122 12.97 -2.67 4.88
CA GLU A 122 14.17 -3.19 4.21
C GLU A 122 13.87 -3.77 2.83
N SER A 123 12.78 -4.52 2.70
CA SER A 123 12.35 -5.08 1.42
C SER A 123 12.05 -3.97 0.41
N VAL A 124 11.28 -2.96 0.83
CA VAL A 124 10.95 -1.82 -0.02
C VAL A 124 12.16 -0.94 -0.30
N ALA A 125 13.11 -0.79 0.64
CA ALA A 125 14.34 -0.02 0.43
C ALA A 125 15.21 -0.63 -0.68
N ARG A 126 15.25 -1.96 -0.80
CA ARG A 126 15.99 -2.67 -1.86
C ARG A 126 15.35 -2.55 -3.26
N LEU A 127 14.07 -2.20 -3.35
CA LEU A 127 13.39 -2.05 -4.63
C LEU A 127 13.98 -0.87 -5.43
N GLN A 128 14.41 -1.11 -6.65
CA GLN A 128 14.93 -0.03 -7.49
C GLN A 128 13.78 0.73 -8.16
N LEU A 129 13.67 2.02 -7.85
CA LEU A 129 12.61 2.91 -8.33
C LEU A 129 13.15 4.05 -9.22
N GLY A 130 14.44 4.01 -9.56
CA GLY A 130 15.11 5.01 -10.38
C GLY A 130 15.50 6.29 -9.66
N GLU A 131 16.11 7.19 -10.44
CA GLU A 131 16.63 8.46 -9.93
C GLU A 131 15.49 9.35 -9.41
N GLY A 132 15.67 9.87 -8.20
CA GLY A 132 14.72 10.78 -7.55
C GLY A 132 13.69 10.12 -6.62
N ALA A 133 13.62 8.79 -6.57
CA ALA A 133 12.93 8.11 -5.48
C ALA A 133 13.71 8.28 -4.17
N ALA A 134 13.02 8.58 -3.08
CA ALA A 134 13.66 8.73 -1.78
C ALA A 134 14.23 7.41 -1.24
N ASP A 135 15.34 7.54 -0.52
CA ASP A 135 15.88 6.46 0.32
C ASP A 135 14.98 6.28 1.55
N LEU A 136 14.87 5.03 2.02
CA LEU A 136 14.26 4.73 3.32
C LEU A 136 15.36 4.36 4.32
N ARG A 137 15.38 5.03 5.48
CA ARG A 137 16.29 4.68 6.58
C ARG A 137 15.52 4.56 7.88
N MET A 138 15.50 3.35 8.43
CA MET A 138 14.94 3.12 9.75
C MET A 138 15.94 3.48 10.83
N MET A 139 15.51 4.29 11.81
CA MET A 139 16.34 4.73 12.93
C MET A 139 15.76 4.20 14.24
N GLU A 140 16.54 3.35 14.91
CA GLU A 140 16.22 2.82 16.23
C GLU A 140 17.02 3.53 17.35
N ASP A 141 18.12 4.20 17.00
CA ASP A 141 18.89 5.04 17.92
C ASP A 141 18.41 6.50 17.85
N PRO A 142 17.94 7.11 18.96
CA PRO A 142 17.55 8.52 19.01
C PRO A 142 18.59 9.49 18.46
N ARG A 143 19.88 9.18 18.60
CA ARG A 143 20.97 10.03 18.12
C ARG A 143 21.03 10.14 16.59
N GLY A 144 20.39 9.21 15.88
CA GLY A 144 20.28 9.20 14.43
C GLY A 144 19.11 9.99 13.86
N VAL A 145 18.29 10.64 14.71
CA VAL A 145 17.10 11.39 14.28
C VAL A 145 17.23 12.86 14.62
N GLU A 146 17.53 13.68 13.62
CA GLU A 146 17.35 15.13 13.71
C GLU A 146 15.94 15.50 13.22
N TYR A 147 15.05 15.81 14.16
CA TYR A 147 13.70 16.28 13.85
C TYR A 147 13.53 17.72 14.33
N ARG A 148 13.21 18.62 13.41
CA ARG A 148 12.78 19.99 13.72
C ARG A 148 11.34 20.16 13.25
N PRO A 149 10.39 20.46 14.14
CA PRO A 149 9.02 20.70 13.72
C PRO A 149 8.97 21.90 12.78
N THR A 150 8.18 21.78 11.71
CA THR A 150 7.83 22.92 10.87
C THR A 150 7.02 23.90 11.72
N VAL A 151 7.65 24.95 12.24
CA VAL A 151 6.95 25.94 13.08
C VAL A 151 5.85 26.60 12.25
N GLY A 152 4.61 26.51 12.74
CA GLY A 152 3.42 27.06 12.10
C GLY A 152 3.42 28.58 12.08
N ASP A 153 3.99 29.17 11.03
CA ASP A 153 3.62 30.53 10.65
C ASP A 153 2.19 30.50 10.10
N ARG A 154 1.42 31.59 10.22
CA ARG A 154 0.05 31.72 9.67
C ARG A 154 -0.02 31.40 8.16
N ARG A 155 1.13 31.40 7.48
CA ARG A 155 1.37 30.93 6.10
C ARG A 155 1.24 29.41 5.88
N TRP A 156 1.40 28.57 6.91
CA TRP A 156 1.18 27.12 6.85
C TRP A 156 -0.30 26.77 6.60
N LEU A 157 -1.22 27.50 7.24
CA LEU A 157 -2.67 27.36 6.97
C LEU A 157 -3.01 27.65 5.51
N PHE A 158 -2.36 28.64 4.88
CA PHE A 158 -2.58 28.96 3.45
C PHE A 158 -1.94 27.95 2.50
N ARG A 159 -0.79 27.34 2.86
CA ARG A 159 -0.18 26.24 2.07
C ARG A 159 -0.92 24.91 2.21
N SER A 160 -1.64 24.67 3.31
CA SER A 160 -2.57 23.55 3.46
C SER A 160 -3.73 23.59 2.45
N LEU A 161 -4.12 24.78 1.95
CA LEU A 161 -5.03 24.93 0.80
C LEU A 161 -4.35 24.67 -0.56
N GLU A 162 -3.01 24.66 -0.60
CA GLU A 162 -2.19 24.29 -1.75
C GLU A 162 -1.65 22.87 -1.63
N ARG A 163 -2.53 21.89 -1.44
CA ARG A 163 -2.18 20.46 -1.45
C ARG A 163 -1.58 20.03 -2.80
N ARG A 164 -0.26 20.20 -2.97
CA ARG A 164 0.46 19.95 -4.22
C ARG A 164 0.45 18.47 -4.59
N ILE A 165 0.52 17.59 -3.59
CA ILE A 165 0.40 16.16 -3.79
C ILE A 165 -1.06 15.80 -4.08
N ALA A 166 -2.05 16.25 -3.29
CA ALA A 166 -3.45 15.98 -3.62
C ALA A 166 -3.85 16.44 -5.02
N ARG A 167 -3.41 17.62 -5.51
CA ARG A 167 -3.71 18.06 -6.90
C ARG A 167 -3.04 17.21 -7.97
N ARG A 168 -1.83 16.69 -7.71
CA ARG A 168 -1.13 15.77 -8.63
C ARG A 168 -1.72 14.37 -8.58
N LEU A 169 -2.25 13.99 -7.42
CA LEU A 169 -2.86 12.70 -7.17
C LEU A 169 -4.34 12.70 -7.51
N SER A 170 -5.05 13.81 -7.52
CA SER A 170 -6.48 13.86 -7.87
C SER A 170 -6.69 13.31 -9.27
N ASP A 171 -5.85 13.65 -10.25
CA ASP A 171 -5.95 13.09 -11.60
C ASP A 171 -5.70 11.55 -11.65
N SER A 172 -4.87 11.01 -10.75
CA SER A 172 -4.56 9.57 -10.66
C SER A 172 -5.49 8.77 -9.71
N LEU A 173 -6.03 9.42 -8.67
CA LEU A 173 -6.88 8.85 -7.62
C LEU A 173 -8.38 9.05 -7.90
N ASP A 174 -8.77 10.07 -8.70
CA ASP A 174 -10.12 10.34 -9.21
C ASP A 174 -10.41 9.62 -10.54
N ARG A 175 -10.01 8.35 -10.67
CA ARG A 175 -10.75 7.47 -11.58
C ARG A 175 -12.10 7.18 -10.93
N ARG A 176 -13.04 8.12 -11.07
CA ARG A 176 -14.47 7.92 -10.86
C ARG A 176 -14.86 6.57 -11.49
N PRO A 177 -15.76 5.80 -10.86
CA PRO A 177 -16.26 4.57 -11.45
C PRO A 177 -16.71 4.88 -12.88
N THR A 178 -16.09 4.23 -13.87
CA THR A 178 -16.60 4.26 -15.24
C THR A 178 -18.00 3.68 -15.17
N THR A 179 -19.01 4.52 -15.36
CA THR A 179 -20.40 4.15 -15.59
C THR A 179 -20.48 3.51 -16.97
N GLU A 180 -19.83 2.36 -17.14
CA GLU A 180 -20.03 1.51 -18.29
C GLU A 180 -20.53 0.16 -17.77
N SER A 181 -21.82 -0.06 -18.03
CA SER A 181 -22.69 -1.17 -17.62
C SER A 181 -23.40 -1.00 -16.28
N ALA A 182 -24.70 -1.32 -16.30
CA ALA A 182 -25.64 -1.35 -15.19
C ALA A 182 -25.25 -2.40 -14.12
N GLY A 183 -24.11 -2.20 -13.45
CA GLY A 183 -23.53 -3.10 -12.45
C GLY A 183 -23.05 -2.35 -11.21
N ALA A 184 -22.76 -3.12 -10.16
CA ALA A 184 -22.28 -2.60 -8.88
C ALA A 184 -21.07 -1.67 -9.04
N VAL A 185 -21.07 -0.55 -8.30
CA VAL A 185 -19.98 0.43 -8.28
C VAL A 185 -18.67 -0.28 -7.94
N LYS A 186 -17.69 -0.15 -8.84
CA LYS A 186 -16.36 -0.75 -8.66
C LYS A 186 -15.45 0.22 -7.90
N THR A 187 -14.97 -0.18 -6.73
CA THR A 187 -14.12 0.65 -5.86
C THR A 187 -12.80 -0.07 -5.62
N CYS A 188 -11.70 0.67 -5.80
CA CYS A 188 -10.35 0.18 -5.55
C CYS A 188 -9.86 0.69 -4.19
N PRO A 189 -9.29 -0.18 -3.33
CA PRO A 189 -8.68 0.23 -2.07
C PRO A 189 -7.69 1.38 -2.26
N GLU A 190 -7.65 2.30 -1.31
CA GLU A 190 -6.81 3.49 -1.30
C GLU A 190 -5.31 3.16 -1.47
N ARG A 191 -4.79 2.20 -0.71
CA ARG A 191 -3.41 1.69 -0.86
C ARG A 191 -3.10 1.23 -2.28
N THR A 192 -4.05 0.55 -2.93
CA THR A 192 -3.87 0.06 -4.30
C THR A 192 -3.82 1.24 -5.28
N ARG A 193 -4.63 2.27 -5.06
CA ARG A 193 -4.60 3.50 -5.84
C ARG A 193 -3.29 4.28 -5.64
N PHE A 194 -2.77 4.37 -4.41
CA PHE A 194 -1.47 4.99 -4.13
C PHE A 194 -0.32 4.25 -4.80
N LEU A 195 -0.31 2.91 -4.78
CA LEU A 195 0.68 2.13 -5.50
C LEU A 195 0.60 2.39 -7.01
N ALA A 196 -0.61 2.36 -7.59
CA ALA A 196 -0.80 2.63 -9.00
C ALA A 196 -0.27 4.03 -9.38
N ALA A 197 -0.62 5.06 -8.61
CA ALA A 197 -0.15 6.42 -8.82
C ALA A 197 1.37 6.56 -8.67
N ALA A 198 1.98 5.85 -7.71
CA ALA A 198 3.43 5.82 -7.54
C ALA A 198 4.12 5.20 -8.77
N LEU A 199 3.64 4.04 -9.23
CA LEU A 199 4.20 3.35 -10.41
C LEU A 199 4.06 4.19 -11.69
N GLU A 200 2.95 4.90 -11.88
CA GLU A 200 2.73 5.76 -13.06
C GLU A 200 3.72 6.94 -13.14
N ARG A 201 4.31 7.37 -12.02
CA ARG A 201 5.31 8.45 -11.97
C ARG A 201 6.74 8.00 -12.26
N LEU A 202 7.01 6.71 -12.15
CA LEU A 202 8.33 6.17 -12.44
C LEU A 202 8.65 6.33 -13.93
N PRO A 203 9.92 6.58 -14.31
CA PRO A 203 10.36 6.48 -15.71
C PRO A 203 10.07 5.08 -16.26
N SER A 204 9.90 4.93 -17.59
CA SER A 204 9.50 3.67 -18.24
C SER A 204 10.33 2.47 -17.79
N ASP A 205 11.64 2.65 -17.74
CA ASP A 205 12.60 1.56 -17.50
C ASP A 205 12.43 0.99 -16.09
N TRP A 206 12.24 1.87 -15.10
CA TRP A 206 12.01 1.51 -13.70
C TRP A 206 10.58 1.05 -13.44
N ARG A 207 9.61 1.64 -14.15
CA ARG A 207 8.18 1.37 -13.99
C ARG A 207 7.86 -0.10 -14.22
N ASP A 208 8.36 -0.71 -15.28
CA ASP A 208 8.01 -2.08 -15.61
C ASP A 208 8.69 -3.09 -14.67
N ALA A 209 9.92 -2.82 -14.24
CA ALA A 209 10.58 -3.61 -13.19
C ALA A 209 9.81 -3.54 -11.87
N ALA A 210 9.44 -2.33 -11.42
CA ALA A 210 8.66 -2.14 -10.21
C ALA A 210 7.30 -2.84 -10.29
N LYS A 211 6.57 -2.69 -11.41
CA LYS A 211 5.31 -3.40 -11.65
C LYS A 211 5.45 -4.92 -11.50
N ARG A 212 6.50 -5.53 -12.07
CA ARG A 212 6.76 -6.97 -11.94
C ARG A 212 7.04 -7.38 -10.50
N ALA A 213 7.74 -6.54 -9.75
CA ALA A 213 8.11 -6.82 -8.37
C ALA A 213 6.93 -6.69 -7.38
N CYS A 214 6.04 -5.70 -7.54
CA CYS A 214 5.09 -5.35 -6.49
C CYS A 214 3.60 -5.50 -6.87
N LEU A 215 3.23 -5.69 -8.14
CA LEU A 215 1.81 -5.87 -8.50
C LEU A 215 1.37 -7.33 -8.35
N PRO A 216 0.10 -7.55 -7.97
CA PRO A 216 -0.48 -8.88 -8.05
C PRO A 216 -0.44 -9.45 -9.46
N ARG A 217 -0.14 -10.74 -9.58
CA ARG A 217 -0.15 -11.46 -10.85
C ARG A 217 -1.49 -12.14 -11.01
N ILE A 218 -2.17 -11.85 -12.11
CA ILE A 218 -3.41 -12.51 -12.51
C ILE A 218 -3.06 -13.40 -13.70
N ARG A 219 -3.24 -14.72 -13.58
CA ARG A 219 -3.01 -15.68 -14.65
C ARG A 219 -4.33 -16.32 -15.05
N LEU A 220 -4.63 -16.34 -16.34
CA LEU A 220 -5.70 -17.15 -16.90
C LEU A 220 -5.10 -18.48 -17.33
N THR A 221 -5.71 -19.57 -16.92
CA THR A 221 -5.26 -20.92 -17.27
C THR A 221 -5.96 -21.39 -18.55
N GLU A 222 -5.49 -22.51 -19.11
CA GLU A 222 -6.05 -23.17 -20.28
C GLU A 222 -7.51 -23.65 -20.08
N THR A 223 -7.99 -23.76 -18.84
CA THR A 223 -9.38 -24.13 -18.55
C THR A 223 -10.35 -22.94 -18.61
N CYS A 224 -9.82 -21.71 -18.67
CA CYS A 224 -10.60 -20.49 -18.87
C CYS A 224 -11.30 -20.52 -20.23
N ASN A 225 -12.58 -20.14 -20.24
CA ASN A 225 -13.38 -19.98 -21.47
C ASN A 225 -13.96 -18.57 -21.60
N ASP A 226 -13.29 -17.61 -20.96
CA ASP A 226 -13.66 -16.20 -20.93
C ASP A 226 -15.08 -15.92 -20.41
N CYS A 227 -15.72 -16.82 -19.63
CA CYS A 227 -17.13 -16.66 -19.17
C CYS A 227 -17.45 -15.29 -18.55
N GLY A 228 -16.43 -14.62 -18.02
CA GLY A 228 -16.50 -13.25 -17.58
C GLY A 228 -17.22 -13.04 -16.25
N ARG A 229 -17.57 -14.12 -15.54
CA ARG A 229 -18.09 -14.04 -14.16
C ARG A 229 -17.09 -13.38 -13.22
N CYS A 230 -15.79 -13.67 -13.40
CA CYS A 230 -14.71 -13.05 -12.64
C CYS A 230 -14.67 -11.52 -12.80
N ALA A 231 -14.89 -11.00 -14.01
CA ALA A 231 -15.03 -9.56 -14.28
C ALA A 231 -16.27 -8.96 -13.62
N SER A 232 -17.39 -9.69 -13.65
CA SER A 232 -18.62 -9.27 -12.98
C SER A 232 -18.47 -9.17 -11.45
N ILE A 233 -17.77 -10.12 -10.80
CA ILE A 233 -17.60 -10.14 -9.34
C ILE A 233 -16.40 -9.32 -8.83
N CYS A 234 -15.40 -9.02 -9.68
CA CYS A 234 -14.21 -8.29 -9.26
C CYS A 234 -14.59 -6.89 -8.73
N PRO A 235 -14.42 -6.59 -7.43
CA PRO A 235 -14.91 -5.34 -6.85
C PRO A 235 -14.10 -4.13 -7.33
N THR A 236 -12.83 -4.32 -7.68
CA THR A 236 -11.94 -3.23 -8.07
C THR A 236 -11.95 -2.95 -9.58
N GLY A 237 -12.58 -3.81 -10.38
CA GLY A 237 -12.50 -3.74 -11.85
C GLY A 237 -11.11 -4.10 -12.40
N ALA A 238 -10.29 -4.85 -11.66
CA ALA A 238 -9.05 -5.42 -12.18
C ALA A 238 -9.28 -6.45 -13.30
N LEU A 239 -10.52 -6.92 -13.47
CA LEU A 239 -10.96 -7.83 -14.52
C LEU A 239 -12.12 -7.18 -15.28
N ALA A 240 -12.02 -7.13 -16.60
CA ALA A 240 -13.06 -6.56 -17.47
C ALA A 240 -13.36 -7.51 -18.64
N LYS A 241 -14.63 -7.55 -19.07
CA LYS A 241 -15.01 -8.23 -20.31
C LYS A 241 -14.68 -7.31 -21.48
N LYS A 242 -14.04 -7.83 -22.52
CA LYS A 242 -13.90 -7.17 -23.82
C LYS A 242 -14.68 -7.96 -24.87
N ILE A 243 -15.33 -7.24 -25.77
CA ILE A 243 -16.00 -7.80 -26.94
C ILE A 243 -15.42 -7.07 -28.15
N GLN A 244 -14.73 -7.81 -29.03
CA GLN A 244 -14.17 -7.27 -30.27
C GLN A 244 -14.50 -8.24 -31.41
N GLY A 245 -15.11 -7.76 -32.48
CA GLY A 245 -15.46 -8.60 -33.63
C GLY A 245 -16.39 -9.78 -33.34
N GLY A 246 -17.18 -9.72 -32.25
CA GLY A 246 -18.03 -10.82 -31.80
C GLY A 246 -17.33 -11.86 -30.90
N GLU A 247 -16.02 -11.75 -30.73
CA GLU A 247 -15.24 -12.60 -29.82
C GLU A 247 -15.14 -11.98 -28.43
N ARG A 248 -15.32 -12.80 -27.39
CA ARG A 248 -15.30 -12.36 -25.99
C ARG A 248 -13.98 -12.76 -25.35
N SER A 249 -13.29 -11.80 -24.75
CA SER A 249 -12.06 -12.01 -24.01
C SER A 249 -12.08 -11.32 -22.64
N LEU A 250 -11.18 -11.75 -21.77
CA LEU A 250 -10.92 -11.12 -20.48
C LEU A 250 -9.72 -10.17 -20.54
N ALA A 251 -9.89 -8.95 -20.04
CA ALA A 251 -8.81 -8.00 -19.83
C ALA A 251 -8.44 -7.91 -18.35
N THR A 252 -7.15 -7.93 -18.05
CA THR A 252 -6.59 -7.81 -16.70
C THR A 252 -5.93 -6.44 -16.52
N THR A 253 -6.14 -5.80 -15.37
CA THR A 253 -5.45 -4.56 -14.97
C THR A 253 -4.80 -4.77 -13.60
N PRO A 254 -3.54 -5.27 -13.55
CA PRO A 254 -2.85 -5.59 -12.29
C PRO A 254 -2.74 -4.43 -11.30
N THR A 255 -2.63 -3.18 -11.78
CA THR A 255 -2.60 -1.96 -10.95
C THR A 255 -3.89 -1.70 -10.19
N ARG A 256 -4.99 -2.38 -10.53
CA ARG A 256 -6.27 -2.32 -9.81
C ARG A 256 -6.51 -3.58 -8.97
N CYS A 257 -5.66 -4.59 -9.07
CA CYS A 257 -5.81 -5.82 -8.32
C CYS A 257 -5.30 -5.62 -6.89
N ASN A 258 -6.07 -6.03 -5.91
CA ASN A 258 -5.65 -6.10 -4.51
C ASN A 258 -5.44 -7.55 -4.04
N ALA A 259 -5.42 -8.51 -4.95
CA ALA A 259 -5.28 -9.94 -4.67
C ALA A 259 -6.32 -10.51 -3.67
N CYS A 260 -7.55 -9.98 -3.64
CA CYS A 260 -8.59 -10.47 -2.72
C CYS A 260 -9.06 -11.92 -2.97
N GLY A 261 -8.74 -12.52 -4.12
CA GLY A 261 -9.05 -13.92 -4.42
C GLY A 261 -10.52 -14.23 -4.75
N ILE A 262 -11.42 -13.25 -4.72
CA ILE A 262 -12.85 -13.45 -5.04
C ILE A 262 -13.05 -14.04 -6.44
N CYS A 263 -12.24 -13.62 -7.42
CA CYS A 263 -12.32 -14.19 -8.76
C CYS A 263 -11.94 -15.68 -8.82
N VAL A 264 -10.98 -16.11 -7.98
CA VAL A 264 -10.54 -17.50 -7.87
C VAL A 264 -11.65 -18.33 -7.24
N SER A 265 -12.22 -17.87 -6.11
CA SER A 265 -13.27 -18.62 -5.40
C SER A 265 -14.56 -18.78 -6.20
N PHE A 266 -14.90 -17.82 -7.07
CA PHE A 266 -16.09 -17.90 -7.92
C PHE A 266 -15.87 -18.65 -9.25
N CYS A 267 -14.64 -19.01 -9.59
CA CYS A 267 -14.34 -19.65 -10.86
C CYS A 267 -14.53 -21.16 -10.79
N SER A 268 -15.72 -21.64 -11.19
CA SER A 268 -16.05 -23.08 -11.20
C SER A 268 -15.20 -23.95 -12.15
N ARG A 269 -14.29 -23.36 -12.92
CA ARG A 269 -13.39 -24.06 -13.85
C ARG A 269 -11.93 -24.06 -13.39
N ASN A 270 -11.61 -23.40 -12.27
CA ASN A 270 -10.22 -23.12 -11.88
C ASN A 270 -9.44 -22.41 -13.00
N GLY A 271 -10.14 -21.54 -13.75
CA GLY A 271 -9.64 -20.83 -14.93
C GLY A 271 -8.77 -19.59 -14.64
N ILE A 272 -8.55 -19.28 -13.36
CA ILE A 272 -7.88 -18.05 -12.94
C ILE A 272 -7.10 -18.29 -11.65
N GLU A 273 -5.87 -17.80 -11.63
CA GLU A 273 -4.98 -17.80 -10.48
C GLU A 273 -4.60 -16.36 -10.14
N VAL A 274 -4.44 -16.08 -8.84
CA VAL A 274 -4.01 -14.77 -8.35
C VAL A 274 -2.92 -14.94 -7.31
N GLU A 275 -1.74 -14.40 -7.61
CA GLU A 275 -0.64 -14.29 -6.65
C GLU A 275 -0.59 -12.85 -6.09
N PRO A 276 -0.51 -12.67 -4.75
CA PRO A 276 -0.29 -11.35 -4.16
C PRO A 276 1.01 -10.72 -4.63
N GLY A 277 0.99 -9.41 -4.83
CA GLY A 277 2.21 -8.64 -5.07
C GLY A 277 3.07 -8.62 -3.81
N ARG A 278 4.33 -9.05 -3.92
CA ARG A 278 5.32 -9.01 -2.84
C ARG A 278 6.69 -8.80 -3.45
N ILE A 279 7.45 -7.86 -2.89
CA ILE A 279 8.87 -7.70 -3.20
C ILE A 279 9.59 -8.93 -2.63
N GLN A 280 9.81 -9.94 -3.48
CA GLN A 280 10.54 -11.15 -3.11
C GLN A 280 12.04 -10.87 -3.01
N GLN A 281 12.72 -11.62 -2.14
CA GLN A 281 14.18 -11.63 -2.04
C GLN A 281 14.86 -12.46 -3.14
N ASP A 282 14.08 -13.11 -4.03
CA ASP A 282 14.60 -14.04 -5.03
C ASP A 282 15.09 -13.31 -6.29
N GLU A 283 16.39 -13.43 -6.57
CA GLU A 283 17.12 -12.85 -7.69
C GLU A 283 16.50 -13.19 -9.07
N GLU A 284 15.84 -14.35 -9.19
CA GLU A 284 15.14 -14.79 -10.41
C GLU A 284 13.98 -13.85 -10.82
N ARG A 285 13.33 -13.16 -9.87
CA ARG A 285 12.21 -12.25 -10.17
C ARG A 285 12.64 -10.84 -10.54
N LEU A 286 13.87 -10.45 -10.20
CA LEU A 286 14.40 -9.12 -10.51
C LEU A 286 14.92 -9.02 -11.95
N GLY A 287 14.98 -10.12 -12.70
CA GLY A 287 15.45 -10.13 -14.08
C GLY A 287 16.91 -9.69 -14.22
N ILE A 288 17.69 -9.79 -13.14
CA ILE A 288 19.11 -9.50 -13.15
C ILE A 288 19.79 -10.76 -13.69
N GLN A 289 20.12 -10.76 -14.98
CA GLN A 289 21.13 -11.68 -15.49
C GLN A 289 22.47 -11.28 -14.87
N THR A 290 22.92 -12.05 -13.88
CA THR A 290 24.30 -12.03 -13.42
C THR A 290 25.20 -12.37 -14.60
N ARG A 291 26.02 -11.40 -15.01
CA ARG A 291 27.27 -11.65 -15.72
C ARG A 291 28.41 -11.25 -14.81
#